data_AF-A0A0B8WE18-F1
#
_entry.id   AF-A0A0B8WE18-F1
#
_cell.length_a   1.000
_cell.length_b   1.000
_cell.length_c   1.000
_cell.angle_alpha   90.00
_cell.angle_beta   90.00
_cell.angle_gamma   90.00
#
_symmetry.space_group_name_H-M   'P 1'
#
loop_
_entity.id
_entity.type
_entity.pdbx_description
1 polymer ?
#
loop_
_entity_poly.entity_id
_entity_poly.type
_entity_poly.pdbx_seq_one_letter_code
_entity_poly.pdbx_strand_id
1 'polypeptide(L)'
;MINQNETMTSKPNSKVKIIKRYQNRKLYDTQQSCYVTLDDIAKMIRTNEEVMVIDNKSKNDITAATLTQIIFEAEKKASQYAPLFTLREIIQNGNGSISGYLAKLGAFPQDYMTKQQVNTVIENASTDSVKQNLENRVATAATRYNTDTTAKVAAEKATVLPGLQQDDETPNLPGSSLLNN
;
A
#
# COMPACT_ATOMS: atom_id res chain seq x y z
N MET A 1 -44.15 -34.41 -20.70
CA MET A 1 -42.83 -34.07 -21.29
C MET A 1 -42.90 -32.62 -21.74
N ILE A 2 -42.33 -31.70 -20.97
CA ILE A 2 -42.29 -30.27 -21.31
C ILE A 2 -40.84 -29.83 -21.15
N ASN A 3 -40.18 -29.53 -22.27
CA ASN A 3 -38.87 -28.90 -22.31
C ASN A 3 -39.08 -27.39 -22.12
N GLN A 4 -38.47 -26.83 -21.07
CA GLN A 4 -38.32 -25.39 -20.88
C GLN A 4 -36.87 -25.11 -20.51
N ASN A 5 -35.99 -25.14 -21.51
CA ASN A 5 -34.65 -24.61 -21.41
C ASN A 5 -34.57 -23.45 -22.38
N GLU A 6 -34.39 -22.23 -21.86
CA GLU A 6 -33.63 -21.10 -22.44
C GLU A 6 -34.08 -19.77 -21.80
N THR A 7 -33.88 -19.63 -20.48
CA THR A 7 -33.64 -18.31 -19.91
C THR A 7 -32.24 -17.87 -20.33
N MET A 8 -32.14 -17.18 -21.47
CA MET A 8 -30.94 -16.43 -21.83
C MET A 8 -30.72 -15.34 -20.78
N THR A 9 -29.85 -15.60 -19.82
CA THR A 9 -29.24 -14.54 -19.00
C THR A 9 -28.30 -13.76 -19.91
N SER A 10 -28.79 -12.70 -20.55
CA SER A 10 -27.94 -11.71 -21.20
C SER A 10 -27.19 -10.95 -20.12
N LYS A 11 -25.99 -11.43 -19.79
CA LYS A 11 -24.98 -10.66 -19.05
C LYS A 11 -24.84 -9.32 -19.80
N PRO A 12 -25.17 -8.14 -19.23
CA PRO A 12 -24.84 -6.91 -19.89
C PRO A 12 -23.32 -6.88 -19.96
N ASN A 13 -22.78 -7.07 -21.15
CA ASN A 13 -21.40 -6.74 -21.44
C ASN A 13 -21.34 -5.20 -21.45
N SER A 14 -21.50 -4.59 -20.26
CA SER A 14 -21.36 -3.16 -20.05
C SER A 14 -19.89 -2.84 -20.22
N LYS A 15 -19.51 -2.68 -21.49
CA LYS A 15 -18.14 -2.39 -21.89
C LYS A 15 -17.78 -1.02 -21.34
N VAL A 16 -17.01 -1.00 -20.25
CA VAL A 16 -16.50 0.23 -19.62
C VAL A 16 -15.89 1.14 -20.67
N LYS A 17 -16.32 2.40 -20.68
CA LYS A 17 -15.82 3.41 -21.60
C LYS A 17 -14.51 4.00 -21.10
N ILE A 18 -13.46 3.79 -21.88
CA ILE A 18 -12.12 4.25 -21.54
C ILE A 18 -11.90 5.61 -22.19
N ILE A 19 -11.75 6.63 -21.35
CA ILE A 19 -11.35 7.98 -21.74
C ILE A 19 -9.87 8.15 -21.44
N LYS A 20 -9.09 8.52 -22.46
CA LYS A 20 -7.68 8.88 -22.29
C LYS A 20 -7.57 10.38 -22.04
N ARG A 21 -6.97 10.76 -20.92
CA ARG A 21 -6.57 12.15 -20.66
C ARG A 21 -5.18 12.39 -21.21
N TYR A 22 -5.04 13.38 -22.07
CA TYR A 22 -3.76 13.83 -22.60
C TYR A 22 -3.30 15.09 -21.89
N GLN A 23 -2.06 15.49 -22.20
CA GLN A 23 -1.53 16.78 -21.80
C GLN A 23 -2.43 17.92 -22.33
N ASN A 24 -2.39 19.09 -21.68
CA ASN A 24 -3.31 20.22 -21.96
C ASN A 24 -4.79 19.88 -21.72
N ARG A 25 -5.08 18.99 -20.77
CA ARG A 25 -6.44 18.63 -20.29
C ARG A 25 -7.38 18.07 -21.38
N LYS A 26 -6.86 17.65 -22.54
CA LYS A 26 -7.67 17.03 -23.60
C LYS A 26 -8.14 15.64 -23.17
N LEU A 27 -9.41 15.32 -23.43
CA LEU A 27 -10.02 14.02 -23.12
C LEU A 27 -10.44 13.36 -24.43
N TYR A 28 -10.11 12.09 -24.60
CA TYR A 28 -10.38 11.34 -25.82
C TYR A 28 -11.12 10.05 -25.50
N ASP A 29 -12.28 9.86 -26.12
CA ASP A 29 -13.02 8.61 -26.04
C ASP A 29 -12.41 7.57 -26.99
N THR A 30 -11.93 6.47 -26.44
CA THR A 30 -11.33 5.38 -27.22
C THR A 30 -12.34 4.53 -27.97
N GLN A 31 -13.62 4.56 -27.60
CA GLN A 31 -14.68 3.84 -28.29
C GLN A 31 -15.23 4.64 -29.47
N GLN A 32 -15.51 5.94 -29.26
CA GLN A 32 -16.04 6.81 -30.30
C GLN A 32 -14.95 7.48 -31.16
N SER A 33 -13.68 7.30 -30.79
CA SER A 33 -12.52 7.88 -31.47
C SER A 33 -12.59 9.42 -31.63
N CYS A 34 -13.17 10.10 -30.65
CA CYS A 34 -13.41 11.54 -30.68
C CYS A 34 -12.93 12.24 -29.39
N TYR A 35 -12.73 13.55 -29.48
CA TYR A 35 -12.50 14.38 -28.29
C TYR A 35 -13.82 14.66 -27.58
N VAL A 36 -13.79 14.56 -26.26
CA VAL A 36 -14.96 14.79 -25.40
C VAL A 36 -14.65 15.84 -24.34
N THR A 37 -15.69 16.45 -23.77
CA THR A 37 -15.57 17.39 -22.66
C THR A 37 -15.90 16.75 -21.32
N LEU A 38 -15.59 17.44 -20.22
CA LEU A 38 -16.01 17.02 -18.88
C LEU A 38 -17.55 16.96 -18.75
N ASP A 39 -18.26 17.87 -19.42
CA ASP A 39 -19.73 17.85 -19.46
C ASP A 39 -20.27 16.62 -20.18
N ASP A 40 -19.60 16.14 -21.24
CA ASP A 40 -20.02 14.94 -21.95
C ASP A 40 -19.80 13.67 -21.13
N ILE A 41 -18.67 13.58 -20.41
CA ILE A 41 -18.44 12.50 -19.44
C ILE A 41 -19.53 12.53 -18.35
N ALA A 42 -19.90 13.72 -17.87
CA ALA A 42 -20.96 13.86 -16.90
C ALA A 42 -22.32 13.41 -17.44
N LYS A 43 -22.60 13.60 -18.74
CA LYS A 43 -23.83 13.07 -19.39
C LYS A 43 -23.80 11.55 -19.47
N MET A 44 -22.67 10.96 -19.89
CA MET A 44 -22.49 9.51 -19.96
C MET A 44 -22.75 8.84 -18.59
N ILE A 45 -22.27 9.43 -17.50
CA ILE A 45 -22.50 8.89 -16.16
C ILE A 45 -23.99 9.01 -15.77
N ARG A 46 -24.66 10.11 -16.14
CA ARG A 46 -26.11 10.27 -15.92
C ARG A 46 -26.96 9.29 -16.72
N THR A 47 -26.47 8.81 -17.88
CA THR A 47 -27.11 7.76 -18.66
C THR A 47 -26.80 6.34 -18.15
N ASN A 48 -26.19 6.22 -16.97
CA ASN A 48 -25.72 4.97 -16.37
C ASN A 48 -24.63 4.25 -17.21
N GLU A 49 -23.85 4.98 -18.02
CA GLU A 49 -22.64 4.42 -18.63
C GLU A 49 -21.49 4.37 -17.61
N GLU A 50 -20.78 3.25 -17.60
CA GLU A 50 -19.56 3.10 -16.79
C GLU A 50 -18.37 3.73 -17.51
N VAL A 51 -17.73 4.72 -16.89
CA VAL A 51 -16.63 5.48 -17.47
C VAL A 51 -15.37 5.35 -16.61
N MET A 52 -14.25 5.03 -17.26
CA MET A 52 -12.92 5.00 -16.65
C MET A 52 -12.00 5.98 -17.37
N VAL A 53 -11.29 6.81 -16.60
CA VAL A 53 -10.38 7.83 -17.12
C VAL A 53 -8.94 7.49 -16.78
N ILE A 54 -8.12 7.30 -17.82
CA ILE A 54 -6.71 6.94 -17.69
C ILE A 54 -5.83 8.09 -18.19
N ASP A 55 -4.82 8.47 -17.42
CA ASP A 55 -3.81 9.42 -17.90
C ASP A 55 -2.95 8.77 -18.99
N ASN A 56 -2.85 9.39 -20.16
CA ASN A 56 -2.08 8.87 -21.26
C ASN A 56 -0.57 8.86 -20.97
N LYS A 57 -0.06 9.78 -20.13
CA LYS A 57 1.38 9.84 -19.80
C LYS A 57 1.75 8.81 -18.74
N SER A 58 1.13 8.88 -17.56
CA SER A 58 1.46 7.98 -16.44
C SER A 58 0.79 6.61 -16.52
N LYS A 59 -0.23 6.44 -17.35
CA LYS A 59 -1.11 5.25 -17.39
C LYS A 59 -1.87 4.98 -16.09
N ASN A 60 -1.87 5.94 -15.16
CA ASN A 60 -2.60 5.83 -13.91
C ASN A 60 -4.10 6.02 -14.13
N ASP A 61 -4.89 5.32 -13.31
CA ASP A 61 -6.30 5.58 -13.16
C ASP A 61 -6.49 6.91 -12.42
N ILE A 62 -7.13 7.86 -13.10
CA ILE A 62 -7.44 9.19 -12.59
C ILE A 62 -8.95 9.45 -12.61
N THR A 63 -9.75 8.37 -12.67
CA THR A 63 -11.21 8.42 -12.71
C THR A 63 -11.74 9.24 -11.54
N ALA A 64 -11.37 8.88 -10.30
CA ALA A 64 -11.82 9.58 -9.10
C ALA A 64 -11.54 11.10 -9.16
N ALA A 65 -10.30 11.49 -9.49
CA ALA A 65 -9.92 12.89 -9.61
C ALA A 65 -10.71 13.64 -10.71
N THR A 66 -10.97 12.98 -11.84
CA THR A 66 -11.72 13.56 -12.95
C THR A 66 -13.19 13.73 -12.59
N LEU A 67 -13.80 12.76 -11.91
CA LEU A 67 -15.18 12.85 -11.43
C LEU A 67 -15.34 13.93 -10.36
N THR A 68 -14.40 14.04 -9.42
CA THR A 68 -14.38 15.14 -8.45
C THR A 68 -14.33 16.51 -9.15
N GLN A 69 -13.49 16.64 -10.18
CA GLN A 69 -13.42 17.87 -10.97
C GLN A 69 -14.76 18.18 -11.66
N ILE A 70 -15.42 17.18 -12.26
CA ILE A 70 -16.73 17.34 -12.89
C ILE A 70 -17.76 17.89 -11.90
N ILE A 71 -17.82 17.32 -10.69
CA ILE A 71 -18.75 17.76 -9.64
C ILE A 71 -18.48 19.21 -9.26
N PHE A 72 -17.22 19.56 -9.03
CA PHE A 72 -16.85 20.92 -8.64
C PHE A 72 -17.15 21.95 -9.74
N GLU A 73 -16.86 21.63 -11.00
CA GLU A 73 -17.18 22.52 -12.12
C GLU A 73 -18.68 22.69 -12.31
N ALA A 74 -19.48 21.65 -12.05
CA ALA A 74 -20.94 21.71 -12.07
C ALA A 74 -21.50 22.65 -10.98
N GLU A 75 -21.03 22.53 -9.73
CA GLU A 75 -21.41 23.46 -8.64
C GLU A 75 -21.02 24.91 -8.97
N LYS A 76 -19.80 25.11 -9.49
CA LYS A 76 -19.31 26.43 -9.89
C LYS A 76 -20.19 27.07 -10.96
N LYS A 77 -20.69 26.29 -11.93
CA LYS A 77 -21.64 26.76 -12.95
C LYS A 77 -23.00 27.09 -12.37
N ALA A 78 -23.48 26.31 -11.39
CA ALA A 78 -24.76 26.54 -10.72
C ALA A 78 -24.74 27.71 -9.73
N SER A 79 -23.57 28.25 -9.38
CA SER A 79 -23.38 29.23 -8.28
C SER A 79 -23.94 28.74 -6.94
N GLN A 80 -24.13 27.43 -6.81
CA GLN A 80 -24.57 26.77 -5.60
C GLN A 80 -23.34 26.13 -4.98
N TYR A 81 -22.73 26.85 -4.04
CA TYR A 81 -21.63 26.33 -3.24
C TYR A 81 -22.17 25.70 -1.97
N ALA A 82 -21.45 24.72 -1.44
CA ALA A 82 -21.66 24.26 -0.07
C ALA A 82 -21.61 25.44 0.93
N PRO A 83 -22.38 25.39 2.03
CA PRO A 83 -22.35 26.43 3.06
C PRO A 83 -20.93 26.70 3.58
N LEU A 84 -20.60 27.98 3.84
CA LEU A 84 -19.25 28.37 4.26
C LEU A 84 -18.78 27.67 5.54
N PHE A 85 -19.70 27.40 6.47
CA PHE A 85 -19.38 26.65 7.69
C PHE A 85 -18.86 25.24 7.37
N THR A 86 -19.49 24.53 6.44
CA THR A 86 -19.07 23.20 5.99
C THR A 86 -17.68 23.23 5.36
N LEU A 87 -17.44 24.19 4.45
CA LEU A 87 -16.14 24.35 3.81
C LEU A 87 -15.04 24.62 4.83
N ARG A 88 -15.34 25.43 5.86
CA ARG A 88 -14.42 25.73 6.95
C ARG A 88 -14.13 24.50 7.81
N GLU A 89 -15.13 23.70 8.15
CA GLU A 89 -14.96 22.45 8.90
C GLU A 89 -14.06 21.47 8.14
N ILE A 90 -14.25 21.33 6.81
CA ILE A 90 -13.42 20.47 5.95
C ILE A 90 -11.95 20.91 5.97
N ILE A 91 -11.69 22.23 5.93
CA ILE A 91 -10.33 22.77 5.95
C ILE A 91 -9.68 22.68 7.34
N GLN A 92 -10.44 22.89 8.40
CA GLN A 92 -9.92 22.94 9.79
C GLN A 92 -9.60 21.56 10.36
N ASN A 93 -10.36 20.53 10.00
CA ASN A 93 -10.08 19.18 10.46
C ASN A 93 -8.93 18.60 9.60
N GLY A 94 -7.73 18.51 10.19
CA GLY A 94 -6.42 18.36 9.55
C GLY A 94 -6.16 17.16 8.61
N ASN A 95 -7.19 16.40 8.25
CA ASN A 95 -7.13 15.41 7.18
C ASN A 95 -7.68 15.98 5.85
N GLY A 96 -8.31 17.16 5.87
CA GLY A 96 -8.62 18.02 4.71
C GLY A 96 -9.50 17.40 3.61
N SER A 97 -9.98 16.17 3.80
CA SER A 97 -10.56 15.38 2.73
C SER A 97 -12.08 15.47 2.77
N ILE A 98 -12.64 15.92 1.64
CA ILE A 98 -14.07 15.87 1.36
C ILE A 98 -14.62 14.45 1.59
N SER A 99 -13.83 13.41 1.33
CA SER A 99 -14.21 12.02 1.62
C SER A 99 -14.49 11.79 3.10
N GLY A 100 -13.70 12.36 4.02
CA GLY A 100 -13.96 12.22 5.46
C GLY A 100 -15.26 12.88 5.91
N TYR A 101 -15.59 14.03 5.31
CA TYR A 101 -16.86 14.71 5.56
C TYR A 101 -18.05 13.92 5.00
N LEU A 102 -17.93 13.41 3.77
CA LEU A 102 -18.94 12.56 3.16
C LEU A 102 -19.17 11.25 3.95
N ALA A 103 -18.12 10.70 4.57
CA ALA A 103 -18.25 9.54 5.46
C ALA A 103 -19.10 9.86 6.69
N LYS A 104 -18.87 11.02 7.32
CA LYS A 104 -19.66 11.50 8.46
C LYS A 104 -21.14 11.70 8.10
N LEU A 105 -21.44 12.03 6.84
CA LEU A 105 -22.80 12.16 6.33
C LEU A 105 -23.47 10.84 5.92
N GLY A 106 -22.76 9.71 6.01
CA GLY A 106 -23.29 8.40 5.59
C GLY A 106 -23.41 8.26 4.06
N ALA A 107 -22.66 9.04 3.28
CA ALA A 107 -22.72 9.02 1.82
C ALA A 107 -22.02 7.80 1.18
N PHE A 108 -21.36 6.96 1.97
CA PHE A 108 -20.75 5.71 1.48
C PHE A 108 -21.66 4.52 1.79
N PRO A 109 -21.95 3.66 0.80
CA PRO A 109 -22.53 2.35 1.07
C PRO A 109 -21.59 1.53 1.99
N GLN A 110 -22.17 0.73 2.89
CA GLN A 110 -21.44 -0.02 3.94
C GLN A 110 -20.26 -0.86 3.40
N ASP A 111 -20.36 -1.32 2.15
CA ASP A 111 -19.35 -2.13 1.48
C ASP A 111 -18.04 -1.37 1.15
N TYR A 112 -18.09 -0.04 1.01
CA TYR A 112 -16.90 0.77 0.70
C TYR A 112 -16.00 0.97 1.94
N MET A 113 -16.59 1.06 3.13
CA MET A 113 -15.82 1.18 4.38
C MET A 113 -15.05 -0.11 4.69
N THR A 114 -15.67 -1.26 4.44
CA THR A 114 -15.07 -2.58 4.69
C THR A 114 -13.83 -2.80 3.82
N LYS A 115 -13.88 -2.45 2.53
CA LYS A 115 -12.73 -2.62 1.62
C LYS A 115 -11.53 -1.75 2.00
N GLN A 116 -11.77 -0.53 2.48
CA GLN A 116 -10.70 0.37 2.89
C GLN A 116 -10.06 -0.05 4.21
N GLN A 117 -10.85 -0.56 5.16
CA GLN A 117 -10.32 -1.14 6.41
C GLN A 117 -9.53 -2.43 6.16
N VAL A 118 -9.96 -3.28 5.22
CA VAL A 118 -9.21 -4.49 4.88
C VAL A 118 -7.84 -4.16 4.30
N ASN A 119 -7.72 -3.18 3.39
CA ASN A 119 -6.41 -2.82 2.83
C ASN A 119 -5.44 -2.27 3.89
N THR A 120 -5.90 -1.42 4.80
CA THR A 120 -5.04 -0.89 5.89
C THR A 120 -4.67 -1.95 6.91
N VAL A 121 -5.58 -2.89 7.23
CA VAL A 121 -5.29 -4.02 8.13
C VAL A 121 -4.30 -5.00 7.48
N ILE A 122 -4.36 -5.24 6.17
CA ILE A 122 -3.43 -6.13 5.45
C ILE A 122 -2.00 -5.54 5.41
N GLU A 123 -1.84 -4.24 5.19
CA GLU A 123 -0.52 -3.58 5.26
C GLU A 123 0.09 -3.67 6.66
N ASN A 124 -0.69 -3.36 7.71
CA ASN A 124 -0.21 -3.40 9.09
C ASN A 124 0.07 -4.85 9.56
N ALA A 125 -0.77 -5.82 9.20
CA ALA A 125 -0.55 -7.22 9.50
C ALA A 125 0.70 -7.78 8.81
N SER A 126 1.03 -7.29 7.60
CA SER A 126 2.25 -7.66 6.88
C SER A 126 3.50 -7.15 7.59
N THR A 127 3.47 -5.93 8.13
CA THR A 127 4.59 -5.37 8.91
C THR A 127 4.75 -6.05 10.27
N ASP A 128 3.64 -6.37 10.94
CA ASP A 128 3.65 -7.02 12.25
C ASP A 128 4.18 -8.46 12.16
N SER A 129 3.78 -9.21 11.13
CA SER A 129 4.25 -10.58 10.88
C SER A 129 5.75 -10.63 10.57
N VAL A 130 6.26 -9.66 9.80
CA VAL A 130 7.69 -9.55 9.49
C VAL A 130 8.51 -9.19 10.73
N LYS A 131 7.99 -8.28 11.57
CA LYS A 131 8.63 -7.89 12.84
C LYS A 131 8.71 -9.08 13.81
N GLN A 132 7.63 -9.83 13.96
CA GLN A 132 7.58 -11.00 14.83
C GLN A 132 8.53 -12.13 14.36
N ASN A 133 8.67 -12.31 13.04
CA ASN A 133 9.63 -13.26 12.48
C ASN A 133 11.08 -12.84 12.79
N LEU A 134 11.39 -11.54 12.65
CA LEU A 134 12.71 -11.01 12.96
C LEU A 134 13.06 -11.16 14.45
N GLU A 135 12.12 -10.85 15.34
CA GLU A 135 12.28 -11.01 16.79
C GLU A 135 12.54 -12.47 17.18
N ASN A 136 11.78 -13.42 16.62
CA ASN A 136 12.00 -14.85 16.85
C ASN A 136 13.37 -15.32 16.36
N ARG A 137 13.83 -14.81 15.21
CA ARG A 137 15.16 -15.13 14.67
C ARG A 137 16.29 -14.57 15.53
N VAL A 138 16.14 -13.34 16.03
CA VAL A 138 17.12 -12.71 16.93
C VAL A 138 17.16 -13.42 18.28
N ALA A 139 16.02 -13.75 18.86
CA ALA A 139 15.93 -14.51 20.11
C ALA A 139 16.55 -15.92 19.98
N THR A 140 16.33 -16.58 18.84
CA THR A 140 16.95 -17.89 18.53
C THR A 140 18.47 -17.78 18.34
N ALA A 141 18.96 -16.70 17.74
CA ALA A 141 20.40 -16.46 17.59
C ALA A 141 21.07 -16.18 18.94
N ALA A 142 20.43 -15.40 19.82
CA ALA A 142 20.93 -15.10 21.15
C ALA A 142 21.01 -16.33 22.07
N THR A 143 20.03 -17.24 21.99
CA THR A 143 20.04 -18.49 22.77
C THR A 143 21.12 -19.47 22.31
N ARG A 144 21.44 -19.51 21.01
CA ARG A 144 22.56 -20.32 20.49
C ARG A 144 23.90 -19.82 20.99
N TYR A 145 24.10 -18.51 21.07
CA TYR A 145 25.34 -17.91 21.61
C TYR A 145 25.61 -18.31 23.09
N ASN A 146 24.55 -18.39 23.91
CA ASN A 146 24.68 -18.77 25.33
C ASN A 146 24.93 -20.28 25.54
N THR A 147 24.44 -21.12 24.64
CA THR A 147 24.60 -22.58 24.75
C THR A 147 26.02 -23.03 24.41
N ASP A 148 26.65 -22.40 23.40
CA ASP A 148 28.04 -22.70 23.02
C ASP A 148 29.07 -22.30 24.09
N THR A 149 28.80 -21.24 24.85
CA THR A 149 29.68 -20.82 25.96
C THR A 149 29.60 -21.80 27.13
N THR A 150 28.41 -22.29 27.47
CA THR A 150 28.22 -23.23 28.58
C THR A 150 28.72 -24.64 28.23
N ALA A 151 28.54 -25.08 26.97
CA ALA A 151 29.03 -26.36 26.50
C ALA A 151 30.57 -26.44 26.43
N LYS A 152 31.25 -25.33 26.06
CA LYS A 152 32.72 -25.29 26.09
C LYS A 152 33.29 -25.25 27.51
N VAL A 153 32.67 -24.51 28.44
CA VAL A 153 33.16 -24.40 29.83
C VAL A 153 32.95 -25.71 30.63
N ALA A 154 31.91 -26.50 30.32
CA ALA A 154 31.67 -27.78 30.98
C ALA A 154 32.59 -28.92 30.48
N ALA A 155 32.99 -28.90 29.19
CA ALA A 155 33.85 -29.94 28.62
C ALA A 155 35.32 -29.82 29.07
N GLU A 156 35.80 -28.63 29.42
CA GLU A 156 37.19 -28.40 29.80
C GLU A 156 37.50 -28.78 31.27
N LYS A 157 36.47 -28.97 32.11
CA LYS A 157 36.65 -29.25 33.57
C LYS A 157 36.73 -30.74 33.94
N ALA A 158 36.58 -31.65 32.98
CA ALA A 158 36.46 -33.10 33.23
C ALA A 158 37.69 -33.95 32.85
N THR A 159 38.81 -33.35 32.40
CA THR A 159 40.04 -34.10 32.07
C THR A 159 41.25 -33.53 32.84
N VAL A 160 41.36 -33.85 34.13
CA VAL A 160 42.61 -33.71 34.88
C VAL A 160 42.73 -34.88 35.84
N LEU A 161 43.80 -35.68 35.72
CA LEU A 161 44.48 -36.45 36.76
C LEU A 161 45.86 -36.91 36.20
N PRO A 162 46.88 -37.17 37.03
CA PRO A 162 48.11 -36.36 37.04
C PRO A 162 49.41 -37.18 36.90
N GLY A 163 50.50 -36.49 36.53
CA GLY A 163 51.86 -36.90 36.89
C GLY A 163 52.81 -37.15 35.71
N LEU A 164 53.77 -36.23 35.52
CA LEU A 164 55.21 -36.45 35.71
C LEU A 164 55.99 -35.23 35.20
N GLN A 165 57.08 -34.97 35.91
CA GLN A 165 57.94 -33.80 35.89
C GLN A 165 58.81 -33.66 34.62
N GLN A 166 59.34 -32.43 34.45
CA GLN A 166 60.62 -32.04 33.81
C GLN A 166 60.63 -31.71 32.31
N ASP A 167 60.83 -30.43 31.98
CA ASP A 167 62.07 -29.82 31.43
C ASP A 167 61.88 -29.75 29.89
N ASP A 168 62.17 -28.73 29.10
CA ASP A 168 63.09 -27.62 29.19
C ASP A 168 62.78 -26.62 28.04
N GLU A 169 63.35 -25.42 28.12
CA GLU A 169 63.71 -24.51 27.03
C GLU A 169 62.64 -23.91 26.07
N THR A 170 62.26 -22.67 26.38
CA THR A 170 62.03 -21.63 25.35
C THR A 170 63.36 -21.10 24.79
N PRO A 171 63.49 -20.94 23.47
CA PRO A 171 64.39 -19.91 22.92
C PRO A 171 63.61 -18.73 22.33
N ASN A 172 64.16 -17.55 22.57
CA ASN A 172 63.61 -16.22 22.32
C ASN A 172 64.35 -15.51 21.17
N LEU A 173 63.60 -14.72 20.36
CA LEU A 173 63.97 -13.51 19.57
C LEU A 173 65.00 -13.65 18.42
N PRO A 174 65.18 -12.64 17.52
CA PRO A 174 64.79 -11.21 17.53
C PRO A 174 64.01 -10.75 16.26
N GLY A 175 63.43 -9.55 16.06
CA GLY A 175 63.51 -8.23 16.68
C GLY A 175 63.84 -7.17 15.60
N SER A 176 62.97 -6.17 15.37
CA SER A 176 63.25 -4.79 14.87
C SER A 176 61.95 -4.10 14.45
N SER A 177 61.30 -3.20 15.22
CA SER A 177 61.66 -1.85 15.68
C SER A 177 61.28 -0.71 14.71
N LEU A 178 60.34 0.14 15.18
CA LEU A 178 60.28 1.62 15.01
C LEU A 178 59.77 2.15 13.64
N LEU A 179 58.97 3.22 13.52
CA LEU A 179 58.63 4.34 14.40
C LEU A 179 57.30 4.97 13.97
N ASN A 180 56.61 5.52 14.97
CA ASN A 180 55.48 6.44 14.86
C ASN A 180 56.01 7.86 14.59
N ASN A 181 55.30 8.65 13.80
CA ASN A 181 55.07 10.07 14.08
C ASN A 181 53.81 10.56 13.35
#